data_AF-A0A7Z2SZ03-F1
#
_entry.id   AF-A0A7Z2SZ03-F1
#
_cell.length_a   1.000
_cell.length_b   1.000
_cell.length_c   1.000
_cell.angle_alpha   90.00
_cell.angle_beta   90.00
_cell.angle_gamma   90.00
#
_symmetry.space_group_name_H-M   'P 1'
#
loop_
_entity.id
_entity.type
_entity.pdbx_description
1 polymer ?
#
loop_
_entity_poly.entity_id
_entity_poly.type
_entity_poly.pdbx_seq_one_letter_code
_entity_poly.pdbx_strand_id
1 'polypeptide(L)'
;MKKMGAIVFSVLLIIGIGFGYVQYKKAGVEQRVVEYLTTEKHLKESDIVSSEPFMANLRGDKNWMVSVRLKDDEKTYYYYRSNGKVVMESYVEDGVEHAP
;
A
#
# COMPACT_ATOMS: atom_id res chain seq x y z
N MET A 1 8.30 -33.60 -24.24
CA MET A 1 7.05 -32.85 -23.93
C MET A 1 6.70 -32.85 -22.44
N LYS A 2 6.57 -34.00 -21.76
CA LYS A 2 6.23 -34.06 -20.31
C LYS A 2 7.17 -33.25 -19.41
N LYS A 3 8.49 -33.36 -19.62
CA LYS A 3 9.51 -32.61 -18.85
C LYS A 3 9.46 -31.10 -19.11
N MET A 4 9.16 -30.69 -20.34
CA MET A 4 9.08 -29.27 -20.73
C MET A 4 7.80 -28.61 -20.19
N GLY A 5 6.68 -29.34 -20.21
CA GLY A 5 5.44 -28.88 -19.55
C GLY A 5 5.60 -28.73 -18.04
N ALA A 6 6.32 -29.64 -17.38
CA ALA A 6 6.64 -29.52 -15.96
C ALA A 6 7.48 -28.26 -15.65
N ILE A 7 8.48 -27.95 -16.47
CA ILE A 7 9.31 -26.74 -16.31
C ILE A 7 8.47 -25.47 -16.45
N VAL A 8 7.63 -25.38 -17.49
CA VAL A 8 6.75 -24.21 -17.70
C VAL A 8 5.79 -24.04 -16.52
N PHE A 9 5.20 -25.13 -16.04
CA PHE A 9 4.32 -25.09 -14.88
C PHE A 9 5.04 -24.62 -13.61
N SER A 10 6.27 -25.10 -13.35
CA SER A 10 7.08 -24.64 -12.22
C SER A 10 7.39 -23.14 -12.29
N VAL A 11 7.70 -22.61 -13.48
CA VAL A 11 7.94 -21.17 -13.67
C VAL A 11 6.67 -20.36 -13.39
N LEU A 12 5.52 -20.81 -13.89
CA LEU A 12 4.23 -20.15 -13.65
C LEU A 12 3.86 -20.15 -12.16
N LEU A 13 4.16 -21.22 -11.42
CA LEU A 13 3.95 -21.26 -9.97
C LEU A 13 4.80 -20.22 -9.24
N ILE A 14 6.08 -20.10 -9.59
CA ILE A 14 6.98 -19.10 -8.95
C ILE A 14 6.47 -17.68 -9.22
N ILE A 15 6.07 -17.40 -10.46
CA ILE A 15 5.48 -16.10 -10.82
C ILE A 15 4.20 -15.85 -10.02
N GLY A 16 3.31 -16.85 -9.94
CA GLY A 16 2.06 -16.76 -9.18
C GLY A 16 2.27 -16.48 -7.70
N ILE A 17 3.25 -17.14 -7.08
CA ILE A 17 3.63 -16.89 -5.67
C ILE A 17 4.14 -15.45 -5.49
N GLY A 18 4.98 -14.97 -6.41
CA GLY A 18 5.49 -13.60 -6.38
C GLY A 18 4.37 -12.57 -6.47
N PHE A 19 3.45 -12.72 -7.43
CA PHE A 19 2.28 -11.85 -7.55
C PHE A 19 1.37 -11.90 -6.31
N GLY A 20 1.11 -13.11 -5.78
CA GLY A 20 0.32 -13.29 -4.57
C GLY A 20 0.93 -12.58 -3.36
N TYR A 21 2.25 -12.67 -3.18
CA TYR A 21 2.97 -11.98 -2.10
C TYR A 21 2.84 -10.45 -2.20
N VAL A 22 3.00 -9.89 -3.41
CA VAL A 22 2.85 -8.44 -3.65
C VAL A 22 1.45 -7.98 -3.27
N GLN A 23 0.40 -8.69 -3.71
CA GLN A 23 -0.97 -8.31 -3.40
C GLN A 23 -1.29 -8.45 -1.91
N TYR A 24 -0.80 -9.50 -1.25
CA TYR A 24 -0.93 -9.68 0.19
C TYR A 24 -0.30 -8.52 0.96
N LYS A 25 0.91 -8.09 0.58
CA LYS A 25 1.58 -6.95 1.21
C LYS A 25 0.82 -5.65 1.01
N LYS A 26 0.33 -5.38 -0.20
CA LYS A 26 -0.47 -4.19 -0.52
C LYS A 26 -1.75 -4.11 0.33
N ALA A 27 -2.58 -5.14 0.27
CA ALA A 27 -3.83 -5.21 1.04
C ALA A 27 -3.58 -5.11 2.54
N GLY A 28 -2.51 -5.75 3.04
CA GLY A 28 -2.16 -5.70 4.45
C GLY A 28 -1.71 -4.33 4.96
N VAL A 29 -1.06 -3.50 4.13
CA VAL A 29 -0.73 -2.11 4.52
C VAL A 29 -1.96 -1.22 4.40
N GLU A 30 -2.73 -1.34 3.32
CA GLU A 30 -3.98 -0.61 3.11
C GLU A 30 -4.94 -0.78 4.29
N GLN A 31 -5.24 -2.02 4.65
CA GLN A 31 -6.12 -2.33 5.77
C GLN A 31 -5.67 -1.65 7.07
N ARG A 32 -4.35 -1.66 7.34
CA ARG A 32 -3.79 -1.06 8.57
C ARG A 32 -3.83 0.46 8.54
N VAL A 33 -3.63 1.08 7.38
CA VAL A 33 -3.76 2.53 7.21
C VAL A 33 -5.21 2.96 7.40
N VAL A 34 -6.16 2.26 6.79
CA VAL A 34 -7.60 2.56 6.98
C VAL A 34 -8.02 2.36 8.43
N GLU A 35 -7.60 1.26 9.07
CA GLU A 35 -7.83 1.02 10.50
C GLU A 35 -7.24 2.15 11.35
N TYR A 36 -6.00 2.57 11.11
CA TYR A 36 -5.38 3.70 11.81
C TYR A 36 -6.18 5.00 11.64
N LEU A 37 -6.58 5.35 10.41
CA LEU A 37 -7.31 6.58 10.12
C LEU A 37 -8.69 6.59 10.79
N THR A 38 -9.38 5.45 10.81
CA THR A 38 -10.72 5.35 11.37
C THR A 38 -10.73 5.20 12.88
N THR A 39 -9.80 4.44 13.45
CA THR A 39 -9.79 4.12 14.89
C THR A 39 -8.95 5.10 15.71
N GLU A 40 -7.74 5.43 15.26
CA GLU A 40 -6.81 6.29 16.00
C GLU A 40 -6.97 7.77 15.64
N LYS A 41 -7.26 8.08 14.36
CA LYS A 41 -7.54 9.45 13.91
C LYS A 41 -9.02 9.84 13.94
N HIS A 42 -9.90 8.89 14.27
CA HIS A 42 -11.35 9.10 14.40
C HIS A 42 -12.01 9.67 13.13
N LEU A 43 -11.42 9.43 11.96
CA LEU A 43 -12.05 9.78 10.68
C LEU A 43 -13.19 8.81 10.39
N LYS A 44 -14.28 9.29 9.79
CA LYS A 44 -15.30 8.37 9.29
C LYS A 44 -14.77 7.71 8.03
N GLU A 45 -15.08 6.44 7.85
CA GLU A 45 -14.73 5.71 6.63
C GLU A 45 -15.31 6.39 5.38
N SER A 46 -16.50 7.02 5.50
CA SER A 46 -17.13 7.82 4.45
C SER A 46 -16.34 9.07 4.04
N ASP A 47 -15.40 9.52 4.88
CA ASP A 47 -14.57 10.69 4.62
C ASP A 47 -13.28 10.28 3.88
N ILE A 48 -13.01 8.99 3.72
CA ILE A 48 -11.90 8.48 2.91
C ILE A 48 -12.40 8.30 1.47
N VAL A 49 -11.96 9.16 0.56
CA VAL A 49 -12.36 9.13 -0.86
C VAL A 49 -11.63 8.01 -1.61
N SER A 50 -10.35 7.80 -1.29
CA SER A 50 -9.56 6.72 -1.88
C SER A 50 -8.46 6.27 -0.93
N SER A 51 -8.22 4.96 -0.87
CA SER A 51 -7.02 4.33 -0.34
C SER A 51 -6.40 3.46 -1.43
N GLU A 52 -5.21 3.81 -1.92
CA GLU A 52 -4.59 3.08 -3.04
C GLU A 52 -3.21 2.54 -2.62
N PRO A 53 -3.05 1.21 -2.45
CA PRO A 53 -1.76 0.65 -2.09
C PRO A 53 -0.83 0.49 -3.30
N PHE A 54 0.40 0.95 -3.15
CA PHE A 54 1.40 0.92 -4.21
C PHE A 54 2.80 0.53 -3.72
N MET A 55 3.66 0.21 -4.69
CA MET A 55 5.08 -0.03 -4.44
C MET A 55 5.86 1.24 -4.76
N ALA A 56 6.50 1.83 -3.75
CA ALA A 56 7.22 3.10 -3.88
C ALA A 56 8.67 2.95 -4.38
N ASN A 57 9.17 1.72 -4.54
CA ASN A 57 10.56 1.42 -4.89
C ASN A 57 11.58 1.98 -3.86
N LEU A 58 11.15 2.06 -2.59
CA LEU A 58 11.97 2.48 -1.45
C LEU A 58 12.48 1.25 -0.68
N ARG A 59 13.46 1.44 0.20
CA ARG A 59 14.00 0.34 1.00
C ARG A 59 13.07 -0.06 2.13
N GLY A 60 13.01 -1.37 2.41
CA GLY A 60 12.31 -1.92 3.57
C GLY A 60 10.80 -1.71 3.53
N ASP A 61 10.23 -1.37 4.68
CA ASP A 61 8.79 -1.20 4.85
C ASP A 61 8.21 -0.08 3.98
N LYS A 62 8.98 0.99 3.74
CA LYS A 62 8.60 2.11 2.86
C LYS A 62 8.39 1.70 1.42
N ASN A 63 8.83 0.51 1.00
CA ASN A 63 8.48 0.01 -0.32
C ASN A 63 6.95 -0.16 -0.48
N TRP A 64 6.23 -0.38 0.62
CA TRP A 64 4.80 -0.67 0.63
C TRP A 64 4.05 0.50 1.24
N MET A 65 3.39 1.29 0.40
CA MET A 65 2.74 2.53 0.80
C MET A 65 1.28 2.55 0.38
N VAL A 66 0.52 3.45 0.97
CA VAL A 66 -0.88 3.71 0.67
C VAL A 66 -1.02 5.20 0.46
N SER A 67 -1.51 5.61 -0.72
CA SER A 67 -1.96 6.97 -0.93
C SER A 67 -3.40 7.10 -0.45
N VAL A 68 -3.68 8.16 0.29
CA VAL A 68 -4.99 8.44 0.86
C VAL A 68 -5.44 9.82 0.44
N ARG A 69 -6.66 9.91 -0.07
CA ARG A 69 -7.37 11.18 -0.29
C ARG A 69 -8.58 11.22 0.60
N LEU A 70 -8.77 12.37 1.26
CA LEU A 70 -9.89 12.61 2.15
C LEU A 70 -10.91 13.49 1.46
N LYS A 71 -12.14 13.45 1.97
CA LYS A 71 -13.21 14.35 1.54
C LYS A 71 -12.91 15.75 2.07
N ASP A 72 -13.20 16.76 1.24
CA ASP A 72 -13.02 18.18 1.58
C ASP A 72 -11.56 18.58 1.91
N ASP A 73 -10.59 17.77 1.48
CA ASP A 73 -9.15 18.04 1.56
C ASP A 73 -8.50 17.72 0.20
N GLU A 74 -7.77 18.68 -0.36
CA GLU A 74 -7.13 18.54 -1.67
C GLU A 74 -5.80 17.76 -1.59
N LYS A 75 -5.33 17.45 -0.37
CA LYS A 75 -4.08 16.74 -0.14
C LYS A 75 -4.16 15.27 -0.49
N THR A 76 -3.06 14.75 -1.01
CA THR A 76 -2.80 13.31 -1.08
C THR A 76 -1.77 12.94 -0.02
N TYR A 77 -2.16 12.11 0.93
CA TYR A 77 -1.30 11.67 2.02
C TYR A 77 -0.68 10.31 1.70
N TYR A 78 0.56 10.12 2.09
CA TYR A 78 1.30 8.89 1.86
C TYR A 78 1.65 8.22 3.18
N TYR A 79 1.12 7.03 3.41
CA TYR A 79 1.34 6.27 4.63
C TYR A 79 2.04 4.95 4.35
N TYR A 80 2.79 4.46 5.33
CA TYR A 80 3.34 3.11 5.33
C TYR A 80 3.23 2.49 6.72
N ARG A 81 3.45 1.18 6.82
CA ARG A 81 3.48 0.46 8.09
C ARG A 81 4.90 0.03 8.42
N SER A 82 5.41 0.40 9.59
CA SER A 82 6.69 -0.09 10.10
C SER A 82 6.63 -0.43 11.58
N ASN A 83 7.24 -1.55 11.96
CA ASN A 83 7.25 -2.07 13.34
C ASN A 83 5.84 -2.11 13.97
N GLY A 84 4.84 -2.48 13.17
CA GLY A 84 3.45 -2.56 13.61
C GLY A 84 2.69 -1.23 13.65
N LYS A 85 3.36 -0.09 13.49
CA LYS A 85 2.75 1.25 13.52
C LYS A 85 2.56 1.82 12.12
N VAL A 86 1.52 2.62 11.94
CA VAL A 86 1.32 3.42 10.73
C VAL A 86 2.08 4.74 10.87
N VAL A 87 2.79 5.13 9.82
CA VAL A 87 3.60 6.35 9.76
C VAL A 87 3.21 7.12 8.50
N MET A 88 2.95 8.42 8.65
CA MET A 88 2.81 9.34 7.53
C MET A 88 4.20 9.69 7.02
N GLU A 89 4.49 9.37 5.76
CA GLU A 89 5.77 9.69 5.12
C GLU A 89 5.81 11.12 4.60
N SER A 90 4.76 11.50 3.88
CA SER A 90 4.62 12.81 3.25
C SER A 90 3.17 13.10 2.88
N TYR A 91 2.89 14.33 2.47
CA TYR A 91 1.67 14.69 1.76
C TYR A 91 2.00 15.59 0.57
N VAL A 92 1.16 15.55 -0.46
CA VAL A 92 1.25 16.46 -1.61
C VAL A 92 0.09 17.44 -1.55
N GLU A 93 0.41 18.73 -1.64
CA GLU A 93 -0.52 19.87 -1.72
C GLU A 93 -0.07 20.72 -2.91
N ASP A 94 -0.99 21.06 -3.83
CA ASP A 94 -0.69 21.85 -5.03
C ASP A 94 0.50 21.32 -5.88
N GLY A 95 0.68 19.99 -5.90
CA GLY A 95 1.78 19.33 -6.60
C GLY A 95 3.15 19.43 -5.91
N VAL A 96 3.21 20.02 -4.72
CA VAL A 96 4.42 20.12 -3.89
C VAL A 96 4.36 19.05 -2.80
N GLU A 97 5.44 18.29 -2.65
CA GLU A 97 5.57 17.28 -1.61
C GLU A 97 6.13 17.90 -0.32
N HIS A 98 5.49 17.58 0.80
CA HIS A 98 5.84 18.04 2.13
C HIS A 98 6.08 16.83 3.04
N ALA A 99 7.27 16.78 3.63
CA ALA A 99 7.55 15.87 4.73
C ALA A 99 7.01 16.44 6.06
N PRO A 100 6.54 15.59 6.99
CA PRO A 100 6.08 16.00 8.32
C PRO A 100 7.15 16.62 9.20
#